data_AF-A0A016V7P6-F1
#
_entry.id   AF-A0A016V7P6-F1
#
_cell.length_a   1.000
_cell.length_b   1.000
_cell.length_c   1.000
_cell.angle_alpha   90.00
_cell.angle_beta   90.00
_cell.angle_gamma   90.00
#
_symmetry.space_group_name_H-M   'P 1'
#
loop_
_entity.id
_entity.type
_entity.pdbx_description
1 polymer ?
#
loop_
_entity_poly.entity_id
_entity_poly.type
_entity_poly.pdbx_seq_one_letter_code
_entity_poly.pdbx_strand_id
1 'polypeptide(L)'
;MVAICFTQEQFNDEDCGVKKGCVFAPKDCTSDGSCLINFTYRMVGSKLEMEISGKVTNKEEYAVVGLSKDESMGNDLLICCINSGKKVFASLAMHRARKRTEFLDPKGLEVIKAHSKDDRLYCKIRQTRAKFENQSFSLSEPYYILLAVGSYRNNTFQYHTRWNSYIMPKVSLREFGEEGSAPLSFIRSISVPNPSSHFSYVTEYYNTIHRFDLPNYTEVSEEEQGAVLEVNMTTKTEKAAQTASNAIMLIIVMATTVFQYSM
;
A
#
# COMPACT_ATOMS: atom_id res chain seq x y z
N MET A 1 19.80 -31.92 -10.77
CA MET A 1 18.68 -31.07 -11.22
C MET A 1 18.45 -30.04 -10.13
N VAL A 2 18.69 -28.75 -10.42
CA VAL A 2 18.40 -27.67 -9.47
C VAL A 2 16.93 -27.34 -9.62
N ALA A 3 16.13 -27.64 -8.60
CA ALA A 3 14.73 -27.21 -8.54
C ALA A 3 14.71 -25.70 -8.27
N ILE A 4 14.60 -24.91 -9.33
CA ILE A 4 14.30 -23.47 -9.21
C ILE A 4 12.81 -23.41 -8.83
N CYS A 5 12.53 -23.21 -7.55
CA CYS A 5 11.17 -22.91 -7.09
C CYS A 5 10.84 -21.50 -7.59
N PHE A 6 10.12 -21.39 -8.71
CA PHE A 6 9.54 -20.13 -9.12
C PHE A 6 8.49 -19.73 -8.08
N THR A 7 8.84 -18.83 -7.17
CA THR A 7 7.87 -18.23 -6.27
C THR A 7 6.98 -17.31 -7.09
N GLN A 8 5.79 -17.80 -7.40
CA GLN A 8 4.79 -16.99 -8.07
C GLN A 8 4.36 -15.89 -7.09
N GLU A 9 4.72 -14.63 -7.37
CA GLU A 9 4.23 -13.43 -6.68
C GLU A 9 2.76 -13.61 -6.27
N GLN A 10 2.55 -13.63 -4.96
CA GLN A 10 1.26 -13.70 -4.31
C GLN A 10 0.85 -12.29 -3.89
N PHE A 11 -0.41 -12.14 -3.52
CA PHE A 11 -0.89 -10.90 -2.93
C PHE A 11 -0.11 -10.59 -1.64
N ASN A 12 0.45 -9.38 -1.52
CA ASN A 12 1.14 -8.90 -0.32
C ASN A 12 0.44 -7.63 0.21
N ASP A 13 0.14 -7.56 1.50
CA ASP A 13 -0.47 -6.41 2.19
C ASP A 13 0.49 -5.60 3.06
N GLU A 14 1.77 -5.97 3.18
CA GLU A 14 2.76 -5.25 4.02
C GLU A 14 2.85 -3.75 3.68
N ASP A 15 2.63 -3.38 2.41
CA ASP A 15 2.70 -2.01 1.93
C ASP A 15 1.35 -1.24 2.03
N CYS A 16 0.31 -1.86 2.56
CA CYS A 16 -1.02 -1.27 2.71
C CYS A 16 -1.02 -0.07 3.66
N GLY A 17 -1.66 1.03 3.24
CA GLY A 17 -1.72 2.27 4.02
C GLY A 17 -0.42 3.08 4.03
N VAL A 18 0.66 2.55 3.44
CA VAL A 18 1.95 3.23 3.32
C VAL A 18 2.26 3.57 1.86
N LYS A 19 2.38 2.55 1.01
CA LYS A 19 2.73 2.72 -0.42
C LYS A 19 1.58 2.42 -1.37
N LYS A 20 0.54 1.73 -0.89
CA LYS A 20 -0.64 1.40 -1.67
C LYS A 20 -1.90 1.42 -0.80
N GLY A 21 -3.01 1.77 -1.42
CA GLY A 21 -4.32 1.62 -0.83
C GLY A 21 -4.78 0.18 -0.95
N CYS A 22 -5.51 -0.30 0.05
CA CYS A 22 -5.95 -1.69 0.12
C CYS A 22 -7.40 -1.78 0.56
N VAL A 23 -8.13 -2.68 -0.09
CA VAL A 23 -9.53 -2.97 0.20
C VAL A 23 -9.68 -4.48 0.30
N PHE A 24 -10.25 -4.91 1.42
CA PHE A 24 -10.39 -6.31 1.80
C PHE A 24 -11.86 -6.64 2.01
N ALA A 25 -12.31 -7.76 1.44
CA ALA A 25 -13.68 -8.24 1.58
C ALA A 25 -13.72 -9.74 1.94
N PRO A 26 -14.54 -10.15 2.93
CA PRO A 26 -15.40 -9.33 3.79
C PRO A 26 -14.63 -8.32 4.66
N LYS A 27 -15.34 -7.37 5.29
CA LYS A 27 -14.71 -6.46 6.24
C LYS A 27 -14.01 -7.28 7.35
N ASP A 28 -12.88 -6.78 7.84
CA ASP A 28 -12.08 -7.34 8.94
C ASP A 28 -11.27 -8.62 8.61
N CYS A 29 -11.23 -9.04 7.34
CA CYS A 29 -10.30 -10.08 6.91
C CYS A 29 -8.89 -9.52 6.63
N THR A 30 -7.89 -10.40 6.64
CA THR A 30 -6.48 -10.08 6.39
C THR A 30 -5.92 -10.82 5.17
N SER A 31 -4.70 -10.49 4.75
CA SER A 31 -4.04 -11.16 3.61
C SER A 31 -3.67 -12.62 3.86
N ASP A 32 -3.86 -13.13 5.08
CA ASP A 32 -3.66 -14.52 5.53
C ASP A 32 -4.53 -15.58 4.81
N GLY A 33 -5.23 -15.17 3.74
CA GLY A 33 -6.10 -16.02 2.93
C GLY A 33 -7.54 -16.07 3.41
N SER A 34 -7.87 -15.42 4.53
CA SER A 34 -9.25 -15.33 5.05
C SER A 34 -10.17 -14.51 4.15
N CYS A 35 -9.62 -13.52 3.44
CA CYS A 35 -10.40 -12.67 2.53
C CYS A 35 -10.88 -13.41 1.28
N LEU A 36 -12.15 -13.17 0.93
CA LEU A 36 -12.71 -13.59 -0.36
C LEU A 36 -12.10 -12.78 -1.49
N ILE A 37 -11.96 -11.46 -1.34
CA ILE A 37 -11.45 -10.57 -2.38
C ILE A 37 -10.52 -9.54 -1.77
N ASN A 38 -9.37 -9.38 -2.39
CA ASN A 38 -8.38 -8.37 -2.06
C ASN A 38 -8.17 -7.48 -3.27
N PHE A 39 -8.16 -6.17 -3.05
CA PHE A 39 -7.84 -5.17 -4.05
C PHE A 39 -6.78 -4.22 -3.51
N THR A 40 -5.74 -3.97 -4.29
CA THR A 40 -4.82 -2.85 -4.00
C THR A 40 -4.65 -1.94 -5.18
N TYR A 41 -4.30 -0.70 -4.90
CA TYR A 41 -4.06 0.32 -5.91
C TYR A 41 -2.96 1.28 -5.48
N ARG A 42 -2.18 1.73 -6.45
CA ARG A 42 -1.20 2.82 -6.29
C ARG A 42 -0.87 3.44 -7.64
N MET A 43 -0.49 4.70 -7.63
CA MET A 43 0.15 5.32 -8.78
C MET A 43 1.58 4.80 -8.93
N VAL A 44 2.02 4.64 -10.16
CA VAL A 44 3.41 4.37 -10.55
C VAL A 44 3.69 5.26 -11.75
N GLY A 45 4.25 6.44 -11.49
CA GLY A 45 4.35 7.51 -12.48
C GLY A 45 2.96 7.91 -13.01
N SER A 46 2.74 7.79 -14.32
CA SER A 46 1.47 8.12 -14.97
C SER A 46 0.50 6.93 -15.14
N LYS A 47 0.78 5.80 -14.47
CA LYS A 47 -0.03 4.58 -14.52
C LYS A 47 -0.63 4.28 -13.15
N LEU A 48 -1.88 3.84 -13.12
CA LEU A 48 -2.48 3.24 -11.94
C LEU A 48 -2.17 1.74 -11.96
N GLU A 49 -1.37 1.28 -11.00
CA GLU A 49 -1.12 -0.14 -10.74
C GLU A 49 -2.21 -0.68 -9.82
N MET A 50 -2.78 -1.84 -10.18
CA MET A 50 -3.85 -2.49 -9.45
C MET A 50 -3.56 -3.98 -9.32
N GLU A 51 -3.83 -4.51 -8.13
CA GLU A 51 -3.76 -5.95 -7.86
C GLU A 51 -5.14 -6.43 -7.39
N ILE A 52 -5.61 -7.53 -7.97
CA ILE A 52 -6.85 -8.20 -7.56
C ILE A 52 -6.50 -9.63 -7.22
N SER A 53 -6.91 -10.08 -6.04
CA SER A 53 -6.94 -11.49 -5.70
C SER A 53 -8.33 -11.89 -5.24
N GLY A 54 -8.88 -12.96 -5.81
CA GLY A 54 -10.21 -13.46 -5.44
C GLY A 54 -10.19 -14.96 -5.22
N LYS A 55 -10.83 -15.43 -4.14
CA LYS A 55 -11.03 -16.86 -3.88
C LYS A 55 -12.01 -17.43 -4.91
N VAL A 56 -11.61 -18.52 -5.53
CA VAL A 56 -12.35 -19.22 -6.57
C VAL A 56 -12.45 -20.70 -6.21
N THR A 57 -13.55 -21.31 -6.59
CA THR A 57 -13.85 -22.73 -6.34
C THR A 57 -13.88 -23.54 -7.62
N ASN A 58 -13.91 -22.88 -8.79
CA ASN A 58 -14.01 -23.53 -10.10
C ASN A 58 -13.03 -22.91 -11.12
N LYS A 59 -12.87 -23.60 -12.26
CA LYS A 59 -11.98 -23.17 -13.35
C LYS A 59 -12.56 -22.07 -14.25
N GLU A 60 -13.85 -21.76 -14.12
CA GLU A 60 -14.58 -20.81 -14.97
C GLU A 60 -15.23 -19.72 -14.12
N GLU A 61 -14.39 -18.86 -13.55
CA GLU A 61 -14.79 -17.85 -12.56
C GLU A 61 -14.05 -16.53 -12.77
N TYR A 62 -14.59 -15.48 -12.19
CA TYR A 62 -14.01 -14.15 -12.19
C TYR A 62 -13.90 -13.61 -10.76
N ALA A 63 -12.94 -12.71 -10.57
CA ALA A 63 -12.89 -11.73 -9.49
C ALA A 63 -12.87 -10.34 -10.13
N VAL A 64 -13.75 -9.44 -9.67
CA VAL A 64 -13.92 -8.12 -10.26
C VAL A 64 -13.94 -7.03 -9.19
N VAL A 65 -13.42 -5.88 -9.57
CA VAL A 65 -13.51 -4.62 -8.84
C VAL A 65 -14.27 -3.63 -9.69
N GLY A 66 -15.45 -3.22 -9.25
CA GLY A 66 -16.22 -2.12 -9.81
C GLY A 66 -15.85 -0.81 -9.13
N LEU A 67 -15.51 0.18 -9.95
CA LEU A 67 -15.29 1.56 -9.50
C LEU A 67 -16.58 2.33 -9.78
N SER A 68 -17.34 2.60 -8.72
CA SER A 68 -18.70 3.16 -8.82
C SER A 68 -18.82 4.54 -8.20
N LYS A 69 -19.75 5.34 -8.74
CA LYS A 69 -20.10 6.66 -8.18
C LYS A 69 -21.14 6.56 -7.07
N ASP A 70 -21.79 5.42 -6.92
CA ASP A 70 -22.78 5.13 -5.89
C ASP A 70 -22.58 3.71 -5.32
N GLU A 71 -23.46 3.29 -4.41
CA GLU A 71 -23.36 1.99 -3.72
C GLU A 71 -24.02 0.85 -4.52
N SER A 72 -24.41 1.09 -5.77
CA SER A 72 -25.13 0.13 -6.60
C SER A 72 -24.39 -0.19 -7.89
N MET A 73 -24.47 -1.45 -8.31
CA MET A 73 -23.96 -1.83 -9.63
C MET A 73 -24.86 -1.23 -10.72
N GLY A 74 -24.29 -0.38 -11.56
CA GLY A 74 -25.01 0.39 -12.58
C GLY A 74 -24.10 0.80 -13.73
N ASN A 75 -23.50 1.98 -13.62
CA ASN A 75 -22.60 2.54 -14.64
C ASN A 75 -21.17 2.55 -14.10
N ASP A 76 -20.54 1.38 -14.08
CA ASP A 76 -19.30 1.15 -13.36
C ASP A 76 -18.20 0.65 -14.28
N LEU A 77 -17.00 1.17 -14.05
CA LEU A 77 -15.79 0.62 -14.64
C LEU A 77 -15.39 -0.62 -13.84
N LEU A 78 -15.24 -1.74 -14.53
CA LEU A 78 -14.83 -3.01 -13.95
C LEU A 78 -13.38 -3.30 -14.28
N ILE A 79 -12.61 -3.60 -13.25
CA ILE A 79 -11.29 -4.21 -13.36
C ILE A 79 -11.48 -5.71 -13.14
N CYS A 80 -11.14 -6.51 -14.13
CA CYS A 80 -11.52 -7.91 -14.20
C CYS A 80 -10.29 -8.81 -14.13
N CYS A 81 -10.32 -9.81 -13.26
CA CYS A 81 -9.43 -10.96 -13.27
C CYS A 81 -10.26 -12.22 -13.54
N ILE A 82 -10.01 -12.89 -14.67
CA ILE A 82 -10.92 -13.90 -15.21
C ILE A 82 -10.15 -15.18 -15.50
N ASN A 83 -10.68 -16.31 -15.06
CA ASN A 83 -10.31 -17.63 -15.56
C ASN A 83 -11.42 -18.14 -16.48
N SER A 84 -11.12 -18.31 -17.76
CA SER A 84 -12.07 -18.80 -18.76
C SER A 84 -12.06 -20.33 -18.91
N GLY A 85 -11.46 -21.06 -17.97
CA GLY A 85 -11.18 -22.48 -18.07
C GLY A 85 -10.01 -22.82 -19.01
N LYS A 86 -9.69 -21.94 -19.97
CA LYS A 86 -8.57 -22.09 -20.91
C LYS A 86 -7.35 -21.25 -20.52
N LYS A 87 -7.59 -20.06 -19.98
CA LYS A 87 -6.53 -19.14 -19.55
C LYS A 87 -7.03 -18.21 -18.46
N VAL A 88 -6.09 -17.74 -17.65
CA VAL A 88 -6.32 -16.61 -16.75
C VAL A 88 -5.85 -15.34 -17.43
N PHE A 89 -6.67 -14.30 -17.41
CA PHE A 89 -6.34 -13.01 -18.00
C PHE A 89 -6.98 -11.86 -17.21
N ALA A 90 -6.40 -10.67 -17.36
CA ALA A 90 -6.94 -9.45 -16.80
C ALA A 90 -7.46 -8.54 -17.91
N SER A 91 -8.52 -7.77 -17.63
CA SER A 91 -9.09 -6.82 -18.58
C SER A 91 -9.82 -5.69 -17.87
N LEU A 92 -10.19 -4.66 -18.62
CA LEU A 92 -11.13 -3.63 -18.17
C LEU A 92 -12.45 -3.80 -18.93
N ALA A 93 -13.55 -3.58 -18.25
CA ALA A 93 -14.88 -3.63 -18.86
C ALA A 93 -15.76 -2.51 -18.32
N MET A 94 -16.80 -2.15 -19.05
CA MET A 94 -17.83 -1.22 -18.57
C MET A 94 -19.12 -1.99 -18.34
N HIS A 95 -19.68 -1.86 -17.14
CA HIS A 95 -21.07 -2.23 -16.90
C HIS A 95 -21.93 -0.99 -17.13
N ARG A 96 -23.04 -1.16 -17.86
CA ARG A 96 -24.04 -0.11 -18.05
C ARG A 96 -25.39 -0.70 -17.72
N ALA A 97 -26.18 -0.01 -16.91
CA ALA A 97 -27.45 -0.52 -16.38
C ALA A 97 -28.29 -1.23 -17.46
N ARG A 98 -28.69 -2.47 -17.15
CA ARG A 98 -29.48 -3.39 -18.02
C ARG A 98 -28.82 -3.84 -19.33
N LYS A 99 -27.55 -3.53 -19.56
CA LYS A 99 -26.77 -4.03 -20.70
C LYS A 99 -25.77 -5.10 -20.25
N ARG A 100 -25.29 -5.87 -21.22
CA ARG A 100 -24.17 -6.78 -20.99
C ARG A 100 -22.92 -5.98 -20.65
N THR A 101 -22.08 -6.55 -19.80
CA THR A 101 -20.74 -6.01 -19.54
C THR A 101 -19.90 -6.10 -20.81
N GLU A 102 -19.30 -4.98 -21.20
CA GLU A 102 -18.54 -4.84 -22.45
C GLU A 102 -17.06 -4.60 -22.13
N PHE A 103 -16.16 -5.42 -22.70
CA PHE A 103 -14.73 -5.19 -22.57
C PHE A 103 -14.32 -3.90 -23.28
N LEU A 104 -13.39 -3.17 -22.66
CA LEU A 104 -12.87 -1.91 -23.20
C LEU A 104 -11.64 -2.17 -24.08
N ASP A 105 -11.28 -1.19 -24.91
CA ASP A 105 -10.04 -1.21 -25.69
C ASP A 105 -8.84 -1.40 -24.74
N PRO A 106 -8.02 -2.45 -24.91
CA PRO A 106 -6.89 -2.73 -24.03
C PRO A 106 -5.73 -1.74 -24.19
N LYS A 107 -5.82 -0.73 -25.05
CA LYS A 107 -4.78 0.32 -25.15
C LYS A 107 -4.48 0.95 -23.79
N GLY A 108 -3.20 0.95 -23.45
CA GLY A 108 -2.68 1.47 -22.18
C GLY A 108 -2.75 0.47 -21.03
N LEU A 109 -3.48 -0.65 -21.19
CA LEU A 109 -3.54 -1.73 -20.22
C LEU A 109 -2.31 -2.63 -20.41
N GLU A 110 -1.55 -2.76 -19.34
CA GLU A 110 -0.42 -3.65 -19.21
C GLU A 110 -0.78 -4.75 -18.19
N VAL A 111 -0.79 -6.00 -18.63
CA VAL A 111 -1.00 -7.14 -17.73
C VAL A 111 0.36 -7.64 -17.28
N ILE A 112 0.73 -7.32 -16.03
CA ILE A 112 2.00 -7.72 -15.42
C ILE A 112 1.94 -9.19 -15.04
N LYS A 113 0.82 -9.61 -14.44
CA LYS A 113 0.62 -10.99 -14.00
C LYS A 113 -0.85 -11.36 -14.03
N ALA A 114 -1.14 -12.60 -14.43
CA ALA A 114 -2.47 -13.19 -14.35
C ALA A 114 -2.34 -14.69 -14.17
N HIS A 115 -2.86 -15.24 -13.09
CA HIS A 115 -2.81 -16.68 -12.82
C HIS A 115 -3.88 -17.13 -11.84
N SER A 116 -4.05 -18.45 -11.75
CA SER A 116 -4.88 -19.12 -10.75
C SER A 116 -3.97 -20.09 -9.99
N LYS A 117 -3.93 -19.99 -8.67
CA LYS A 117 -3.14 -20.88 -7.80
C LYS A 117 -3.78 -20.94 -6.42
N ASP A 118 -3.74 -22.10 -5.77
CA ASP A 118 -4.20 -22.30 -4.39
C ASP A 118 -5.61 -21.73 -4.14
N ASP A 119 -6.56 -22.07 -5.02
CA ASP A 119 -7.95 -21.61 -5.00
C ASP A 119 -8.13 -20.08 -5.06
N ARG A 120 -7.15 -19.38 -5.65
CA ARG A 120 -7.22 -17.93 -5.87
C ARG A 120 -6.88 -17.55 -7.30
N LEU A 121 -7.68 -16.64 -7.85
CA LEU A 121 -7.26 -15.82 -8.97
C LEU A 121 -6.37 -14.70 -8.46
N TYR A 122 -5.35 -14.37 -9.23
CA TYR A 122 -4.51 -13.21 -9.00
C TYR A 122 -4.20 -12.53 -10.33
N CYS A 123 -4.47 -11.23 -10.38
CA CYS A 123 -4.10 -10.37 -11.49
C CYS A 123 -3.44 -9.10 -10.98
N LYS A 124 -2.32 -8.73 -11.62
CA LYS A 124 -1.64 -7.45 -11.44
C LYS A 124 -1.57 -6.75 -12.78
N ILE A 125 -2.10 -5.54 -12.82
CA ILE A 125 -2.20 -4.74 -14.04
C ILE A 125 -1.74 -3.31 -13.80
N ARG A 126 -1.39 -2.63 -14.88
CA ARG A 126 -1.25 -1.18 -14.92
C ARG A 126 -2.11 -0.61 -16.03
N GLN A 127 -2.77 0.51 -15.78
CA GLN A 127 -3.48 1.25 -16.82
C GLN A 127 -3.03 2.71 -16.81
N THR A 128 -2.74 3.23 -17.99
CA THR A 128 -2.32 4.63 -18.16
C THR A 128 -3.43 5.59 -17.78
N ARG A 129 -3.10 6.69 -17.07
CA ARG A 129 -4.05 7.72 -16.65
C ARG A 129 -4.84 8.28 -17.83
N ALA A 130 -4.15 8.59 -18.94
CA ALA A 130 -4.79 9.13 -20.14
C ALA A 130 -5.87 8.20 -20.72
N LYS A 131 -5.72 6.87 -20.59
CA LYS A 131 -6.71 5.91 -21.09
C LYS A 131 -7.87 5.69 -20.12
N PHE A 132 -7.63 5.75 -18.81
CA PHE A 132 -8.71 5.85 -17.81
C PHE A 132 -9.62 7.05 -18.08
N GLU A 133 -9.04 8.24 -18.27
CA GLU A 133 -9.80 9.48 -18.49
C GLU A 133 -10.62 9.44 -19.80
N ASN A 134 -10.06 8.86 -20.87
CA ASN A 134 -10.78 8.65 -22.13
C ASN A 134 -11.98 7.71 -22.01
N GLN A 135 -12.02 6.86 -20.97
CA GLN A 135 -13.16 5.99 -20.66
C GLN A 135 -14.20 6.68 -19.77
N SER A 136 -14.15 8.02 -19.66
CA SER A 136 -14.98 8.85 -18.77
C SER A 136 -14.78 8.52 -17.27
N PHE A 137 -13.63 7.94 -16.93
CA PHE A 137 -13.26 7.60 -15.56
C PHE A 137 -12.11 8.49 -15.09
N SER A 138 -12.34 9.29 -14.05
CA SER A 138 -11.39 10.27 -13.55
C SER A 138 -10.65 9.72 -12.37
N LEU A 139 -9.31 9.65 -12.42
CA LEU A 139 -8.52 9.26 -11.23
C LEU A 139 -8.58 10.31 -10.11
N SER A 140 -9.08 11.52 -10.40
CA SER A 140 -9.20 12.60 -9.41
C SER A 140 -10.48 12.51 -8.57
N GLU A 141 -11.45 11.69 -8.99
CA GLU A 141 -12.68 11.46 -8.23
C GLU A 141 -12.51 10.27 -7.29
N PRO A 142 -13.12 10.30 -6.09
CA PRO A 142 -13.20 9.12 -5.26
C PRO A 142 -14.32 8.18 -5.78
N TYR A 143 -14.21 6.88 -5.52
CA TYR A 143 -15.19 5.87 -5.97
C TYR A 143 -15.52 4.88 -4.86
N TYR A 144 -16.79 4.46 -4.81
CA TYR A 144 -17.17 3.24 -4.08
C TYR A 144 -16.50 2.06 -4.75
N ILE A 145 -15.98 1.15 -3.93
CA ILE A 145 -15.32 -0.06 -4.41
C ILE A 145 -16.32 -1.21 -4.28
N LEU A 146 -16.86 -1.64 -5.42
CA LEU A 146 -17.74 -2.79 -5.51
C LEU A 146 -16.89 -4.03 -5.79
N LEU A 147 -16.95 -5.05 -4.96
CA LEU A 147 -16.16 -6.27 -5.12
C LEU A 147 -17.09 -7.43 -5.40
N ALA A 148 -16.76 -8.30 -6.36
CA ALA A 148 -17.50 -9.54 -6.56
C ALA A 148 -16.62 -10.67 -7.10
N VAL A 149 -16.97 -11.89 -6.73
CA VAL A 149 -16.54 -13.11 -7.44
C VAL A 149 -17.76 -13.80 -8.00
N GLY A 150 -17.60 -14.51 -9.11
CA GLY A 150 -18.73 -15.19 -9.75
C GLY A 150 -18.31 -16.09 -10.89
N SER A 151 -19.27 -16.79 -11.48
CA SER A 151 -18.99 -17.69 -12.62
C SER A 151 -18.76 -16.91 -13.92
N TYR A 152 -17.81 -17.37 -14.71
CA TYR A 152 -17.51 -16.87 -16.05
C TYR A 152 -17.73 -17.98 -17.07
N ARG A 153 -18.94 -18.05 -17.63
CA ARG A 153 -19.35 -19.13 -18.56
C ARG A 153 -19.71 -18.57 -19.91
N ASN A 154 -19.44 -19.31 -20.98
CA ASN A 154 -19.77 -18.91 -22.35
C ASN A 154 -19.21 -17.52 -22.73
N ASN A 155 -18.01 -17.19 -22.24
CA ASN A 155 -17.36 -15.89 -22.40
C ASN A 155 -18.18 -14.69 -21.87
N THR A 156 -19.05 -14.92 -20.87
CA THR A 156 -19.83 -13.86 -20.23
C THR A 156 -19.79 -13.98 -18.71
N PHE A 157 -19.85 -12.82 -18.05
CA PHE A 157 -20.04 -12.72 -16.62
C PHE A 157 -21.44 -13.22 -16.27
N GLN A 158 -21.52 -14.16 -15.33
CA GLN A 158 -22.78 -14.53 -14.70
C GLN A 158 -23.07 -13.61 -13.51
N TYR A 159 -24.33 -13.47 -13.15
CA TYR A 159 -24.73 -12.70 -11.98
C TYR A 159 -24.09 -13.30 -10.72
N HIS A 160 -23.42 -12.46 -9.94
CA HIS A 160 -23.03 -12.79 -8.57
C HIS A 160 -24.26 -12.71 -7.65
N THR A 161 -24.12 -13.25 -6.44
CA THR A 161 -25.15 -13.20 -5.39
C THR A 161 -24.73 -12.20 -4.31
N ARG A 162 -25.61 -11.94 -3.34
CA ARG A 162 -25.28 -11.09 -2.18
C ARG A 162 -24.18 -11.66 -1.27
N TRP A 163 -23.84 -12.94 -1.38
CA TRP A 163 -22.88 -13.61 -0.49
C TRP A 163 -21.43 -13.55 -0.98
N ASN A 164 -21.26 -13.25 -2.26
CA ASN A 164 -19.98 -13.15 -2.93
C ASN A 164 -19.77 -11.78 -3.59
N SER A 165 -20.49 -10.77 -3.09
CA SER A 165 -20.32 -9.38 -3.48
C SER A 165 -20.38 -8.44 -2.29
N TYR A 166 -19.58 -7.37 -2.33
CA TYR A 166 -19.39 -6.44 -1.23
C TYR A 166 -19.37 -5.00 -1.75
N ILE A 167 -19.96 -4.10 -0.97
CA ILE A 167 -19.87 -2.66 -1.18
C ILE A 167 -18.90 -2.14 -0.13
N MET A 168 -17.81 -1.54 -0.59
CA MET A 168 -16.76 -1.02 0.27
C MET A 168 -16.76 0.50 0.26
N PRO A 169 -16.18 1.15 1.29
CA PRO A 169 -16.13 2.61 1.37
C PRO A 169 -15.48 3.26 0.15
N LYS A 170 -15.79 4.55 -0.01
CA LYS A 170 -15.24 5.38 -1.08
C LYS A 170 -13.72 5.55 -0.90
N VAL A 171 -12.94 5.35 -1.95
CA VAL A 171 -11.48 5.56 -1.93
C VAL A 171 -11.02 6.52 -3.02
N SER A 172 -9.92 7.23 -2.77
CA SER A 172 -9.22 8.00 -3.80
C SER A 172 -8.07 7.19 -4.38
N LEU A 173 -8.14 6.86 -5.67
CA LEU A 173 -7.15 5.99 -6.33
C LEU A 173 -5.78 6.64 -6.50
N ARG A 174 -5.68 7.95 -6.28
CA ARG A 174 -4.44 8.74 -6.32
C ARG A 174 -3.81 8.97 -4.96
N GLU A 175 -4.42 8.47 -3.89
CA GLU A 175 -3.92 8.70 -2.54
C GLU A 175 -2.51 8.13 -2.31
N PHE A 176 -2.14 7.09 -3.05
CA PHE A 176 -0.87 6.39 -2.91
C PHE A 176 -0.07 6.40 -4.22
N GLY A 177 1.27 6.48 -4.13
CA GLY A 177 2.17 6.16 -5.24
C GLY A 177 2.72 7.35 -6.07
N GLU A 178 2.69 8.58 -5.54
CA GLU A 178 3.50 9.67 -6.11
C GLU A 178 4.87 9.69 -5.40
N GLU A 179 5.97 9.62 -6.17
CA GLU A 179 7.35 9.61 -5.64
C GLU A 179 7.55 10.80 -4.69
N GLY A 180 7.73 10.50 -3.40
CA GLY A 180 8.06 11.50 -2.38
C GLY A 180 6.89 12.18 -1.68
N SER A 181 5.63 11.81 -1.92
CA SER A 181 4.50 12.33 -1.13
C SER A 181 3.91 11.25 -0.23
N ALA A 182 3.90 11.50 1.07
CA ALA A 182 3.05 10.76 2.00
C ALA A 182 1.58 10.94 1.56
N PRO A 183 0.71 9.93 1.77
CA PRO A 183 -0.70 10.04 1.39
C PRO A 183 -1.30 11.32 1.96
N LEU A 184 -2.12 12.04 1.17
CA LEU A 184 -2.70 13.33 1.54
C LEU A 184 -3.51 13.27 2.86
N SER A 185 -4.02 12.08 3.21
CA SER A 185 -4.68 11.80 4.49
C SER A 185 -3.75 11.88 5.70
N PHE A 186 -2.44 11.59 5.52
CA PHE A 186 -1.42 11.69 6.56
C PHE A 186 -0.98 13.15 6.82
N ILE A 187 -1.11 14.02 5.81
CA ILE A 187 -0.77 15.45 5.94
C ILE A 187 -1.87 16.23 6.68
N ARG A 188 -3.14 15.80 6.62
CA ARG A 188 -4.26 16.48 7.31
C ARG A 188 -4.17 16.48 8.84
N SER A 189 -3.39 15.60 9.45
CA SER A 189 -3.14 15.58 10.90
C SER A 189 -2.07 16.58 11.36
N ILE A 190 -1.33 17.22 10.44
CA ILE A 190 -0.39 18.28 10.79
C ILE A 190 -1.12 19.61 10.59
N SER A 191 -1.98 19.98 11.54
CA SER A 191 -2.36 21.39 11.71
C SER A 191 -1.12 22.13 12.18
N VAL A 192 -0.39 22.79 11.27
CA VAL A 192 0.69 23.70 11.65
C VAL A 192 0.06 24.85 12.43
N PRO A 193 0.34 25.03 13.73
CA PRO A 193 -0.13 26.20 14.45
C PRO A 193 0.55 27.43 13.87
N ASN A 194 -0.25 28.47 13.66
CA ASN A 194 0.16 29.80 13.23
C ASN A 194 1.43 30.27 13.99
N PRO A 195 2.50 30.73 13.31
CA PRO A 195 3.71 31.21 13.98
C PRO A 195 3.49 32.62 14.51
N SER A 196 2.71 32.75 15.58
CA SER A 196 2.55 34.01 16.31
C SER A 196 2.09 33.76 17.74
N SER A 197 2.87 33.02 18.51
CA SER A 197 3.07 33.33 19.93
C SER A 197 4.23 32.54 20.51
N HIS A 198 5.01 33.27 21.28
CA HIS A 198 6.20 32.87 22.01
C HIS A 198 6.05 31.58 22.83
N PHE A 199 7.13 30.77 22.78
CA PHE A 199 7.80 30.18 23.95
C PHE A 199 6.94 29.36 24.94
N SER A 200 6.95 28.03 24.78
CA SER A 200 7.16 27.01 25.83
C SER A 200 6.55 25.67 25.40
N TYR A 201 7.10 24.56 25.91
CA TYR A 201 6.69 23.15 25.72
C TYR A 201 7.34 22.38 24.57
N VAL A 202 8.63 22.07 24.74
CA VAL A 202 9.23 20.84 24.20
C VAL A 202 9.81 20.06 25.37
N THR A 203 8.99 19.27 26.08
CA THR A 203 9.45 18.22 27.01
C THR A 203 8.30 17.29 27.44
N GLU A 204 7.59 16.66 26.50
CA GLU A 204 6.62 15.61 26.88
C GLU A 204 6.50 14.46 25.86
N TYR A 205 7.61 14.03 25.25
CA TYR A 205 7.59 12.83 24.40
C TYR A 205 8.79 11.89 24.57
N TYR A 206 9.58 12.05 25.63
CA TYR A 206 10.73 11.18 25.92
C TYR A 206 10.55 10.26 27.14
N ASN A 207 9.38 10.22 27.79
CA ASN A 207 9.18 9.49 29.05
C ASN A 207 8.26 8.26 28.98
N THR A 208 7.97 7.69 27.80
CA THR A 208 7.08 6.50 27.68
C THR A 208 7.82 5.20 27.36
N ILE A 209 9.16 5.20 27.37
CA ILE A 209 9.95 3.97 27.27
C ILE A 209 10.84 3.93 28.52
N HIS A 210 10.77 2.83 29.26
CA HIS A 210 11.38 2.57 30.59
C HIS A 210 10.48 2.82 31.82
N ARG A 211 9.44 1.99 31.96
CA ARG A 211 9.00 1.48 33.28
C ARG A 211 9.17 -0.04 33.31
N PHE A 212 10.35 -0.49 33.69
CA PHE A 212 10.54 -1.74 34.41
C PHE A 212 11.00 -1.34 35.81
N ASP A 213 10.24 -1.77 36.82
CA ASP A 213 10.46 -1.48 38.24
C ASP A 213 11.81 -2.01 38.72
N LEU A 214 12.46 -1.26 39.64
CA LEU A 214 12.89 -1.69 40.98
C LEU A 214 13.55 -0.49 41.73
N PRO A 215 13.58 -0.50 43.08
CA PRO A 215 13.31 0.71 43.89
C PRO A 215 14.52 1.32 44.62
N ASN A 216 14.27 2.55 45.11
CA ASN A 216 14.82 3.24 46.30
C ASN A 216 16.31 3.63 46.31
N TYR A 217 16.59 4.94 46.30
CA TYR A 217 17.21 5.62 47.46
C TYR A 217 17.15 7.16 47.39
N THR A 218 16.71 7.73 48.52
CA THR A 218 16.72 9.09 49.11
C THR A 218 17.22 10.34 48.33
N GLU A 219 16.40 11.40 48.45
CA GLU A 219 16.73 12.82 48.26
C GLU A 219 17.80 13.33 49.24
N VAL A 220 18.66 14.24 48.78
CA VAL A 220 19.24 15.31 49.61
C VAL A 220 19.33 16.59 48.74
N SER A 221 18.76 17.65 49.29
CA SER A 221 18.77 19.05 48.85
C SER A 221 20.11 19.75 49.11
N GLU A 222 20.42 20.79 48.34
CA GLU A 222 21.07 22.07 48.72
C GLU A 222 21.56 22.75 47.41
N GLU A 223 21.03 23.89 46.99
CA GLU A 223 21.18 25.28 47.46
C GLU A 223 22.13 26.06 46.53
N GLU A 224 21.75 27.31 46.30
CA GLU A 224 22.18 28.25 45.27
C GLU A 224 23.68 28.57 45.22
N GLN A 225 24.19 28.91 44.03
CA GLN A 225 24.95 30.15 43.83
C GLN A 225 25.14 30.46 42.34
N GLY A 226 24.86 31.71 41.98
CA GLY A 226 24.86 32.22 40.62
C GLY A 226 26.25 32.50 40.04
N ALA A 227 26.33 32.45 38.71
CA ALA A 227 27.26 33.24 37.90
C ALA A 227 26.73 33.33 36.46
N VAL A 228 26.59 34.56 35.96
CA VAL A 228 26.34 34.88 34.56
C VAL A 228 27.60 34.62 33.76
N LEU A 229 27.51 33.83 32.69
CA LEU A 229 28.51 33.80 31.61
C LEU A 229 27.80 33.55 30.27
N GLU A 230 27.86 34.56 29.41
CA GLU A 230 27.47 34.49 28.00
C GLU A 230 28.27 33.40 27.28
N VAL A 231 27.62 32.54 26.49
CA VAL A 231 28.29 31.81 25.41
C VAL A 231 27.39 31.73 24.17
N ASN A 232 27.97 32.23 23.09
CA ASN A 232 27.51 32.29 21.71
C ASN A 232 26.78 31.05 21.17
N MET A 233 25.74 31.32 20.36
CA MET A 233 25.22 30.41 19.35
C MET A 233 26.34 29.99 18.38
N THR A 234 26.62 28.69 18.30
CA THR A 234 27.17 28.06 17.09
C THR A 234 26.56 26.67 16.93
N THR A 235 26.12 26.42 15.71
CA THR A 235 25.21 25.37 15.23
C THR A 235 25.80 23.96 15.32
N LYS A 236 25.04 23.03 15.91
CA LYS A 236 25.43 21.64 16.15
C LYS A 236 25.00 20.71 15.01
N THR A 237 25.36 21.05 13.76
CA THR A 237 25.10 20.21 12.57
C THR A 237 26.33 19.44 12.06
N GLU A 238 27.50 19.56 12.70
CA GLU A 238 28.73 18.89 12.21
C GLU A 238 29.20 17.67 13.03
N LYS A 239 28.52 17.29 14.12
CA LYS A 239 28.96 16.17 14.99
C LYS A 239 28.40 14.78 14.66
N ALA A 240 27.58 14.63 13.61
CA ALA A 240 27.15 13.31 13.12
C ALA A 240 27.99 12.80 11.94
N ALA A 241 28.62 13.69 11.17
CA ALA A 241 29.44 13.31 10.01
C ALA A 241 30.85 12.82 10.41
N GLN A 242 31.38 13.26 11.57
CA GLN A 242 32.73 12.87 12.01
C GLN A 242 32.78 11.46 12.63
N THR A 243 31.66 10.92 13.11
CA THR A 243 31.62 9.59 13.77
C THR A 243 31.55 8.44 12.75
N ALA A 244 31.06 8.69 11.52
CA ALA A 244 31.02 7.69 10.46
C ALA A 244 32.39 7.46 9.78
N SER A 245 33.27 8.47 9.77
CA SER A 245 34.60 8.37 9.14
C SER A 245 35.57 7.51 9.95
N ASN A 246 35.50 7.56 11.29
CA ASN A 246 36.39 6.78 12.17
C ASN A 246 36.04 5.28 12.25
N ALA A 247 34.77 4.91 12.03
CA ALA A 247 34.34 3.50 12.00
C ALA A 247 34.80 2.78 10.73
N ILE A 248 34.91 3.49 9.60
CA ILE A 248 35.36 2.92 8.31
C ILE A 248 36.89 2.71 8.32
N MET A 249 37.66 3.58 8.98
CA MET A 249 39.11 3.39 9.15
C MET A 249 39.46 2.20 10.05
N LEU A 250 38.64 1.88 11.06
CA LEU A 250 38.91 0.76 11.97
C LEU A 250 38.65 -0.63 11.33
N ILE A 251 37.70 -0.71 10.39
CA ILE A 251 37.36 -1.97 9.68
C ILE A 251 38.45 -2.31 8.63
N ILE A 252 39.05 -1.30 7.99
CA ILE A 252 40.12 -1.51 6.99
C ILE A 252 41.40 -2.03 7.65
N VAL A 253 41.74 -1.59 8.88
CA VAL A 253 42.92 -2.06 9.61
C VAL A 253 42.76 -3.49 10.14
N MET A 254 41.55 -3.92 10.50
CA MET A 254 41.28 -5.30 10.94
C MET A 254 41.35 -6.32 9.78
N ALA A 255 40.96 -5.91 8.57
CA ALA A 255 40.96 -6.80 7.39
C ALA A 255 42.38 -7.11 6.87
N THR A 256 43.34 -6.20 7.04
CA THR A 256 44.73 -6.41 6.60
C THR A 256 45.54 -7.27 7.57
N THR A 257 45.21 -7.28 8.87
CA THR A 257 45.86 -8.16 9.86
C THR A 257 45.42 -9.63 9.76
N VAL A 258 44.22 -9.92 9.26
CA VAL A 258 43.74 -11.31 9.11
C VAL A 258 44.38 -12.01 7.90
N PHE A 259 44.74 -11.26 6.84
CA PHE A 259 45.42 -11.82 5.66
C PHE A 259 46.89 -12.19 5.89
N GLN A 260 47.49 -11.79 7.01
CA GLN A 260 48.89 -12.10 7.35
C GLN A 260 49.05 -13.35 8.23
N TYR A 261 47.95 -13.96 8.70
CA TYR A 261 47.95 -15.15 9.58
C TYR A 261 47.26 -16.39 8.97
N SER A 262 47.15 -16.48 7.65
CA SER A 262 46.61 -17.66 6.97
C SER A 262 47.37 -18.01 5.69
N MET A 263 48.70 -18.06 5.80
CA MET A 263 49.56 -18.96 5.01
C MET A 263 49.84 -20.21 5.82
#